data_AF-A0A822XNC8-F1
#
_entry.id   AF-A0A822XNC8-F1
#
_cell.length_a   1.000
_cell.length_b   1.000
_cell.length_c   1.000
_cell.angle_alpha   90.00
_cell.angle_beta   90.00
_cell.angle_gamma   90.00
#
_symmetry.space_group_name_H-M   'P 1'
#
loop_
_entity.id
_entity.type
_entity.pdbx_description
1 polymer ?
#
loop_
_entity_poly.entity_id
_entity_poly.type
_entity_poly.pdbx_seq_one_letter_code
_entity_poly.pdbx_strand_id
1 'polypeptide(L)'
;MGRKPDVLVACVGGGSNAMGLFHEFVDDADVRLIGMEAAGFGLDTGKHAATLTKGEVGVLHGAMSYLLQDDDGQIIEPHSISAGLDYPGVGPEHSFLKDMGRAEYYSIIDEEALEGT
;
A
#
# COMPACT_ATOMS: atom_id res chain seq x y z
N MET A 1 0.83 -28.54 17.79
CA MET A 1 1.66 -28.25 16.61
C MET A 1 1.17 -26.93 16.04
N GLY A 2 2.02 -25.91 15.99
CA GLY A 2 1.72 -24.64 15.33
C GLY A 2 2.49 -24.58 14.01
N ARG A 3 1.80 -24.30 12.90
CA ARG A 3 2.40 -24.01 11.59
C ARG A 3 2.26 -22.50 11.36
N LYS A 4 3.26 -21.88 10.74
CA LYS A 4 3.18 -20.47 10.32
C LYS A 4 2.14 -20.31 9.20
N PRO A 5 1.52 -19.12 9.06
CA PRO A 5 0.62 -18.85 7.93
C PRO A 5 1.42 -18.89 6.61
N ASP A 6 0.79 -19.33 5.52
CA ASP A 6 1.44 -19.27 4.19
C ASP A 6 1.43 -17.84 3.63
N VAL A 7 0.41 -17.04 4.00
CA VAL A 7 0.19 -15.68 3.50
C VAL A 7 -0.38 -14.79 4.60
N LEU A 8 0.11 -13.56 4.66
CA LEU A 8 -0.45 -12.46 5.43
C LEU A 8 -0.94 -11.38 4.47
N VAL A 9 -2.16 -10.90 4.70
CA VAL A 9 -2.79 -9.87 3.85
C VAL A 9 -3.29 -8.74 4.74
N ALA A 10 -2.99 -7.49 4.38
CA ALA A 10 -3.45 -6.30 5.09
C ALA A 10 -3.63 -5.11 4.14
N CYS A 11 -4.52 -4.18 4.49
CA CYS A 11 -4.73 -2.96 3.71
C CYS A 11 -3.66 -1.91 4.01
N VAL A 12 -3.28 -1.13 3.01
CA VAL A 12 -2.18 -0.17 3.06
C VAL A 12 -2.68 1.21 2.63
N GLY A 13 -2.89 2.09 3.62
CA GLY A 13 -2.91 3.54 3.44
C GLY A 13 -1.54 4.08 3.85
N GLY A 14 -1.44 4.66 5.05
CA GLY A 14 -0.13 4.97 5.65
C GLY A 14 0.72 3.73 6.01
N GLY A 15 0.08 2.56 6.21
CA GLY A 15 0.75 1.26 6.37
C GLY A 15 0.89 0.71 7.80
N SER A 16 0.46 1.43 8.84
CA SER A 16 0.69 1.02 10.23
C SER A 16 0.10 -0.35 10.60
N ASN A 17 -1.12 -0.67 10.16
CA ASN A 17 -1.74 -1.97 10.43
C ASN A 17 -1.00 -3.11 9.71
N ALA A 18 -0.62 -2.89 8.45
CA ALA A 18 0.05 -3.88 7.62
C ALA A 18 1.46 -4.16 8.14
N MET A 19 2.23 -3.11 8.47
CA MET A 19 3.55 -3.30 9.07
C MET A 19 3.47 -3.98 10.43
N GLY A 20 2.48 -3.63 11.27
CA GLY A 20 2.25 -4.32 12.54
C GLY A 20 2.03 -5.83 12.38
N LEU A 21 1.31 -6.24 11.33
CA LEU A 21 1.10 -7.64 10.99
C LEU A 21 2.36 -8.30 10.40
N PHE A 22 3.07 -7.59 9.52
CA PHE A 22 4.21 -8.14 8.79
C PHE A 22 5.48 -8.26 9.63
N HIS A 23 5.66 -7.38 10.62
CA HIS A 23 6.91 -7.21 11.36
C HIS A 23 7.48 -8.54 11.91
N GLU A 24 6.65 -9.40 12.49
CA GLU A 24 7.12 -10.70 13.04
C GLU A 24 7.55 -11.72 11.98
N PHE A 25 7.14 -11.52 10.73
CA PHE A 25 7.33 -12.46 9.63
C PHE A 25 8.25 -11.92 8.54
N VAL A 26 8.84 -10.72 8.68
CA VAL A 26 9.74 -10.12 7.67
C VAL A 26 10.91 -11.06 7.33
N ASP A 27 11.42 -11.81 8.29
CA ASP A 27 12.53 -12.75 8.06
C ASP A 27 12.07 -14.16 7.61
N ASP A 28 10.76 -14.44 7.63
CA ASP A 28 10.18 -15.72 7.23
C ASP A 28 9.90 -15.78 5.73
N ALA A 29 10.91 -16.18 4.95
CA ALA A 29 10.84 -16.21 3.49
C ALA A 29 9.75 -17.13 2.90
N ASP A 30 9.25 -18.09 3.68
CA ASP A 30 8.14 -18.97 3.32
C ASP A 30 6.76 -18.33 3.52
N VAL A 31 6.69 -17.22 4.24
CA VAL A 31 5.46 -16.46 4.51
C VAL A 31 5.36 -15.30 3.53
N ARG A 32 4.32 -15.32 2.68
CA ARG A 32 4.06 -14.22 1.73
C ARG A 32 3.42 -13.03 2.45
N LEU A 33 3.90 -11.82 2.15
CA LEU A 33 3.37 -10.58 2.72
C LEU A 33 2.70 -9.79 1.60
N ILE A 34 1.41 -9.53 1.74
CA ILE A 34 0.59 -8.92 0.69
C ILE A 34 -0.11 -7.66 1.22
N GLY A 35 0.26 -6.51 0.68
CA GLY A 35 -0.39 -5.22 0.93
C GLY A 35 -1.48 -4.92 -0.11
N MET A 36 -2.63 -4.43 0.34
CA MET A 36 -3.75 -4.04 -0.53
C MET A 36 -3.97 -2.53 -0.46
N GLU A 37 -3.76 -1.83 -1.58
CA GLU A 37 -3.99 -0.39 -1.71
C GLU A 37 -5.37 -0.09 -2.31
N ALA A 38 -5.88 1.12 -2.07
CA ALA A 38 -7.15 1.53 -2.65
C ALA A 38 -6.95 2.01 -4.10
N ALA A 39 -7.57 1.31 -5.05
CA ALA A 39 -7.61 1.73 -6.45
C ALA A 39 -8.74 2.75 -6.72
N GLY A 40 -9.57 3.11 -5.74
CA GLY A 40 -10.65 4.07 -5.92
C GLY A 40 -11.59 3.68 -7.06
N PHE A 41 -11.78 4.57 -8.03
CA PHE A 41 -12.55 4.28 -9.25
C PHE A 41 -11.79 3.51 -10.33
N GLY A 42 -10.54 3.14 -10.07
CA GLY A 42 -9.65 2.42 -10.97
C GLY A 42 -8.33 3.15 -11.17
N LEU A 43 -7.26 2.38 -11.38
CA LEU A 43 -5.89 2.86 -11.47
C LEU A 43 -5.62 3.82 -12.63
N ASP A 44 -6.43 3.78 -13.69
CA ASP A 44 -6.25 4.63 -14.87
C ASP A 44 -7.16 5.87 -14.87
N THR A 45 -7.97 6.05 -13.82
CA THR A 45 -8.90 7.18 -13.70
C THR A 45 -8.26 8.43 -13.09
N GLY A 46 -7.07 8.29 -12.51
CA GLY A 46 -6.45 9.31 -11.66
C GLY A 46 -7.14 9.52 -10.31
N LYS A 47 -8.17 8.73 -9.99
CA LYS A 47 -8.91 8.79 -8.71
C LYS A 47 -8.69 7.51 -7.92
N HIS A 48 -7.52 7.42 -7.31
CA HIS A 48 -7.08 6.28 -6.51
C HIS A 48 -6.13 6.71 -5.39
N ALA A 49 -5.83 5.82 -4.45
CA ALA A 49 -4.79 5.98 -3.44
C ALA A 49 -3.73 4.85 -3.49
N ALA A 50 -3.50 4.30 -4.69
CA ALA A 50 -2.56 3.21 -4.94
C ALA A 50 -1.10 3.68 -5.06
N THR A 51 -0.55 4.15 -3.95
CA THR A 51 0.75 4.83 -3.85
C THR A 51 1.93 3.99 -4.34
N LEU A 52 2.07 2.75 -3.89
CA LEU A 52 3.16 1.86 -4.27
C LEU A 52 3.02 1.34 -5.70
N THR A 53 1.79 1.34 -6.24
CA THR A 53 1.46 0.85 -7.57
C THR A 53 1.65 1.90 -8.67
N LYS A 54 1.24 3.15 -8.44
CA LYS A 54 1.26 4.24 -9.44
C LYS A 54 2.11 5.44 -9.04
N GLY A 55 2.56 5.50 -7.80
CA GLY A 55 3.37 6.61 -7.30
C GLY A 55 4.85 6.50 -7.66
N GLU A 56 5.56 7.54 -7.28
CA GLU A 56 6.99 7.71 -7.50
C GLU A 56 7.72 8.01 -6.20
N VAL A 57 9.03 7.82 -6.18
CA VAL A 57 9.84 8.14 -5.00
C VAL A 57 9.96 9.66 -4.86
N GLY A 58 9.64 10.17 -3.67
CA GLY A 58 9.86 11.57 -3.32
C GLY A 58 9.83 11.78 -1.81
N VAL A 59 9.72 13.03 -1.38
CA VAL A 59 9.71 13.39 0.04
C VAL A 59 8.38 14.03 0.41
N LEU A 60 7.64 13.37 1.30
CA LEU A 60 6.38 13.86 1.84
C LEU A 60 6.36 13.68 3.35
N HIS A 61 5.90 14.70 4.07
CA HIS A 61 5.77 14.69 5.54
C HIS A 61 7.06 14.25 6.29
N GLY A 62 8.23 14.56 5.75
CA GLY A 62 9.53 14.30 6.37
C GLY A 62 10.11 12.89 6.14
N ALA A 63 9.50 12.07 5.29
CA ALA A 63 10.03 10.77 4.90
C ALA A 63 10.25 10.70 3.38
N MET A 64 11.31 10.01 2.96
CA MET A 64 11.52 9.61 1.57
C MET A 64 10.85 8.25 1.35
N SER A 65 9.82 8.21 0.50
CA SER A 65 9.04 7.01 0.21
C SER A 65 8.34 7.16 -1.13
N TYR A 66 7.56 6.15 -1.55
CA TYR A 66 6.63 6.33 -2.66
C TYR A 66 5.50 7.30 -2.26
N LEU A 67 5.12 8.16 -3.20
CA LEU A 67 3.95 9.03 -3.11
C LEU A 67 3.33 9.29 -4.49
N LEU A 68 2.08 9.72 -4.51
CA LEU A 68 1.39 10.20 -5.70
C LEU A 68 1.76 11.66 -5.94
N GLN A 69 2.49 11.92 -7.03
CA GLN A 69 2.90 13.26 -7.43
C GLN A 69 2.86 13.38 -8.97
N ASP A 70 2.76 14.62 -9.46
CA ASP A 70 2.89 14.93 -10.88
C ASP A 70 4.37 15.17 -11.28
N ASP A 71 4.59 15.44 -12.57
CA ASP A 71 5.93 15.69 -13.14
C ASP A 71 6.65 16.90 -12.52
N ASP A 72 5.90 17.83 -11.93
CA ASP A 72 6.42 19.02 -11.23
C ASP A 72 6.64 18.75 -9.72
N GLY A 73 6.43 17.50 -9.26
CA GLY A 73 6.55 17.07 -7.87
C GLY A 73 5.42 17.58 -6.97
N GLN A 74 4.30 18.03 -7.53
CA GLN A 74 3.12 18.42 -6.76
C GLN A 74 2.33 17.19 -6.35
N ILE A 75 1.81 17.20 -5.12
CA ILE A 75 1.04 16.07 -4.59
C ILE A 75 -0.28 15.94 -5.34
N ILE A 76 -0.54 14.74 -5.86
CA ILE A 76 -1.83 14.39 -6.45
C ILE A 76 -2.78 14.03 -5.31
N GLU A 77 -3.99 14.60 -5.33
CA GLU A 77 -5.03 14.30 -4.35
C GLU A 77 -5.48 12.84 -4.50
N PRO A 78 -5.38 12.01 -3.44
CA PRO A 78 -5.82 10.63 -3.50
C PRO A 78 -7.35 10.54 -3.55
N HIS A 79 -7.85 9.36 -3.91
CA HIS A 79 -9.27 9.05 -3.75
C HIS A 79 -9.48 7.59 -3.34
N SER A 80 -10.33 7.40 -2.34
CA SER A 80 -10.80 6.10 -1.87
C SER A 80 -12.15 6.25 -1.16
N ILE A 81 -13.07 5.31 -1.33
CA ILE A 81 -14.32 5.30 -0.52
C ILE A 81 -14.03 5.12 0.98
N SER A 82 -12.91 4.46 1.31
CA SER A 82 -12.42 4.30 2.67
C SER A 82 -11.50 5.46 3.06
N ALA A 83 -11.97 6.31 3.98
CA ALA A 83 -11.19 7.44 4.50
C ALA A 83 -9.85 7.03 5.14
N GLY A 84 -9.75 5.79 5.64
CA GLY A 84 -8.49 5.29 6.23
C GLY A 84 -7.41 4.95 5.20
N LEU A 85 -7.77 4.82 3.92
CA LEU A 85 -6.86 4.53 2.82
C LEU A 85 -6.63 5.74 1.90
N ASP A 86 -7.34 6.85 2.13
CA ASP A 86 -7.31 8.04 1.31
C ASP A 86 -6.08 8.92 1.64
N TYR A 87 -4.90 8.43 1.29
CA TYR A 87 -3.62 9.06 1.61
C TYR A 87 -2.64 8.93 0.43
N PRO A 88 -1.97 10.02 -0.01
CA PRO A 88 -1.15 10.00 -1.23
C PRO A 88 0.26 9.48 -1.00
N GLY A 89 0.61 9.10 0.23
CA GLY A 89 1.93 8.58 0.58
C GLY A 89 1.86 7.19 1.18
N VAL A 90 3.01 6.66 1.58
CA VAL A 90 3.11 5.41 2.34
C VAL A 90 4.32 5.44 3.25
N GLY A 91 4.31 4.62 4.32
CA GLY A 91 5.48 4.45 5.17
C GLY A 91 6.73 3.97 4.39
N PRO A 92 7.93 4.47 4.72
CA PRO A 92 9.16 4.14 4.00
C PRO A 92 9.52 2.65 4.09
N GLU A 93 9.15 1.98 5.18
CA GLU A 93 9.37 0.52 5.33
C GLU A 93 8.61 -0.28 4.27
N HIS A 94 7.39 0.11 3.91
CA HIS A 94 6.65 -0.55 2.83
C HIS A 94 7.31 -0.33 1.47
N SER A 95 7.84 0.87 1.23
CA SER A 95 8.62 1.20 0.04
C SER A 95 9.84 0.28 -0.07
N PHE A 96 10.58 0.14 1.03
CA PHE A 96 11.74 -0.75 1.11
C PHE A 96 11.37 -2.23 0.89
N LEU A 97 10.31 -2.71 1.55
CA LEU A 97 9.84 -4.10 1.39
C LEU A 97 9.38 -4.40 -0.04
N LYS A 98 8.78 -3.42 -0.74
CA LYS A 98 8.44 -3.52 -2.16
C LYS A 98 9.70 -3.65 -3.01
N ASP A 99 10.65 -2.73 -2.84
CA ASP A 99 11.84 -2.66 -3.69
C ASP A 99 12.74 -3.90 -3.55
N MET A 100 12.82 -4.47 -2.35
CA MET A 100 13.56 -5.72 -2.11
C MET A 100 12.76 -6.98 -2.49
N GLY A 101 11.52 -6.85 -2.94
CA GLY A 101 10.64 -7.97 -3.31
C GLY A 101 10.17 -8.82 -2.14
N ARG A 102 10.25 -8.31 -0.90
CA ARG A 102 9.83 -9.04 0.30
C ARG A 102 8.32 -9.01 0.49
N ALA A 103 7.68 -7.90 0.13
CA ALA A 103 6.22 -7.75 0.15
C ALA A 103 5.70 -7.43 -1.25
N GLU A 104 4.53 -7.99 -1.56
CA GLU A 104 3.80 -7.77 -2.79
C GLU A 104 2.68 -6.76 -2.53
N TYR A 105 2.43 -5.84 -3.46
CA TYR A 105 1.37 -4.84 -3.32
C TYR A 105 0.42 -4.92 -4.51
N TYR A 106 -0.87 -5.01 -4.20
CA TYR A 106 -1.95 -5.05 -5.18
C TYR A 106 -2.95 -3.95 -4.84
N SER A 107 -3.86 -3.65 -5.75
CA SER A 107 -4.88 -2.62 -5.54
C SER A 107 -6.28 -3.17 -5.77
N ILE A 108 -7.25 -2.67 -5.02
CA ILE A 108 -8.67 -3.09 -5.05
C ILE A 108 -9.54 -1.88 -5.32
N ILE A 109 -10.48 -1.97 -6.27
CA ILE A 109 -11.39 -0.86 -6.60
C ILE A 109 -12.52 -0.75 -5.58
N ASP A 110 -13.13 0.43 -5.48
CA ASP A 110 -14.18 0.72 -4.48
C ASP A 110 -15.37 -0.26 -4.58
N GLU A 111 -15.73 -0.69 -5.80
CA GLU A 111 -16.81 -1.66 -6.03
C GLU A 111 -16.48 -3.03 -5.43
N GLU A 112 -15.27 -3.55 -5.68
CA GLU A 112 -14.79 -4.82 -5.11
C GLU A 112 -14.71 -4.76 -3.58
N ALA A 113 -14.29 -3.60 -3.03
CA ALA A 113 -14.22 -3.42 -1.59
C ALA A 113 -15.60 -3.47 -0.92
N LEU A 114 -16.63 -2.90 -1.56
CA LEU A 114 -18.01 -2.93 -1.07
C LEU A 114 -18.63 -4.33 -1.15
N GLU A 115 -18.35 -5.09 -2.21
CA GLU A 115 -18.82 -6.47 -2.33
C GLU A 115 -18.22 -7.41 -1.28
N GLY A 116 -17.00 -7.11 -0.82
CA GLY A 116 -16.28 -7.87 0.20
C GLY A 116 -16.68 -7.57 1.65
N THR A 117 -17.68 -6.71 1.88
CA THR A 117 -18.14 -6.32 3.23
C THR A 117 -19.33 -7.17 3.69
#